data_AF-A0A2P5BE15-F1
#
_entry.id   AF-A0A2P5BE15-F1
#
_cell.length_a   1.000
_cell.length_b   1.000
_cell.length_c   1.000
_cell.angle_alpha   90.00
_cell.angle_beta   90.00
_cell.angle_gamma   90.00
#
_symmetry.space_group_name_H-M   'P 1'
#
loop_
_entity.id
_entity.type
_entity.pdbx_description
1 polymer ?
#
loop_
_entity_poly.entity_id
_entity_poly.type
_entity_poly.pdbx_seq_one_letter_code
_entity_poly.pdbx_strand_id
1 'polypeptide(L)'
;MFLSTLSMIVPALVEMKRLKTAQENDLVDKPSVPVPMSVWWLVPQFIIFGLDRVFAIIGMQEFFYDQVPPELRSVGVALYLSVLGVGSYLSSFLSLLLRKQLVGMAETAGFLIT
;
A
#
# COMPACT_ATOMS: atom_id res chain seq x y z
N MET A 1 -12.34 10.36 0.93
CA MET A 1 -12.49 10.49 2.40
C MET A 1 -13.07 9.22 2.99
N PHE A 2 -14.38 8.92 2.87
CA PHE A 2 -14.95 7.68 3.42
C PHE A 2 -14.32 6.39 2.87
N LEU A 3 -14.20 6.25 1.55
CA LEU A 3 -13.58 5.08 0.92
C LEU A 3 -12.09 4.93 1.29
N SER A 4 -11.37 6.04 1.37
CA SER A 4 -9.95 6.08 1.73
C SER A 4 -9.71 5.74 3.21
N THR A 5 -10.64 6.09 4.10
CA THR A 5 -10.60 5.63 5.50
C THR A 5 -10.84 4.12 5.59
N LEU A 6 -11.81 3.60 4.83
CA LEU A 6 -12.07 2.16 4.76
C LEU A 6 -10.89 1.38 4.15
N SER A 7 -10.22 1.93 3.14
CA SER A 7 -9.06 1.29 2.49
C SER A 7 -7.85 1.17 3.43
N MET A 8 -7.76 1.98 4.48
CA MET A 8 -6.72 1.85 5.50
C MET A 8 -7.14 0.95 6.68
N ILE A 9 -8.42 0.98 7.07
CA ILE A 9 -8.95 0.15 8.16
C ILE A 9 -8.97 -1.34 7.79
N VAL A 10 -9.42 -1.69 6.58
CA VAL A 10 -9.62 -3.09 6.19
C VAL A 10 -8.30 -3.89 6.17
N PRO A 11 -7.20 -3.41 5.55
CA PRO A 11 -5.90 -4.08 5.64
C PRO A 11 -5.36 -4.14 7.06
N ALA A 12 -5.59 -3.10 7.88
CA ALA A 12 -5.15 -3.10 9.27
C ALA A 12 -5.84 -4.22 10.09
N LEU A 13 -7.14 -4.43 9.88
CA LEU A 13 -7.89 -5.52 10.54
C LEU A 13 -7.42 -6.91 10.06
N VAL A 14 -7.15 -7.06 8.76
CA VAL A 14 -6.61 -8.30 8.20
C VAL A 14 -5.22 -8.60 8.77
N GLU A 15 -4.36 -7.58 8.88
CA GLU A 15 -3.02 -7.71 9.45
C GLU A 15 -3.05 -8.02 10.95
N MET A 16 -3.95 -7.38 11.72
CA MET A 16 -4.18 -7.72 13.12
C MET A 16 -4.57 -9.19 13.28
N LYS A 17 -5.44 -9.70 12.39
CA LYS A 17 -5.83 -11.11 12.41
C LYS A 17 -4.67 -12.03 12.03
N ARG A 18 -3.87 -11.67 11.02
CA ARG A 18 -2.65 -12.41 10.63
C ARG A 18 -1.66 -12.50 11.79
N LEU A 19 -1.40 -11.39 12.48
CA LEU A 19 -0.50 -11.32 13.64
C LEU A 19 -1.03 -12.16 14.80
N LYS A 20 -2.33 -12.10 15.09
CA LYS A 20 -2.96 -12.92 16.13
C LYS A 20 -2.83 -14.42 15.83
N THR A 21 -3.10 -14.83 14.59
CA THR A 21 -2.92 -16.23 14.18
C THR A 21 -1.46 -16.66 14.19
N ALA A 22 -0.51 -15.79 13.86
CA ALA A 22 0.92 -16.09 13.99
C ALA A 22 1.34 -16.29 15.46
N GLN A 23 0.75 -15.51 16.39
CA GLN A 23 0.98 -15.63 17.83
C GLN A 23 0.38 -16.92 18.42
N GLU A 24 -0.84 -17.28 18.02
CA GLU A 24 -1.53 -18.49 18.49
C GLU A 24 -0.86 -19.80 18.02
N ASN A 25 -0.06 -19.75 16.95
CA ASN A 25 0.62 -20.92 16.38
C ASN A 25 2.12 -21.00 16.73
N ASP A 26 2.63 -20.17 17.67
CA ASP A 26 4.07 -20.07 18.01
C ASP A 26 4.97 -19.81 16.77
N LEU A 27 4.42 -19.09 15.77
CA LEU A 27 5.11 -18.75 14.52
C LEU A 27 5.70 -17.33 14.53
N VAL A 28 5.61 -16.61 15.65
CA VAL A 28 6.12 -15.23 15.80
C VAL A 28 7.62 -15.16 15.52
N ASP A 29 8.37 -16.18 15.96
CA ASP A 29 9.83 -16.28 15.80
C ASP A 29 10.27 -17.17 14.63
N LYS A 30 9.32 -17.67 13.82
CA LYS A 30 9.61 -18.55 12.66
C LYS A 30 9.17 -17.86 11.35
N PRO A 31 9.98 -16.93 10.81
CA PRO A 31 9.63 -16.15 9.62
C PRO A 31 9.48 -16.99 8.34
N SER A 32 9.96 -18.23 8.35
CA SER A 32 9.94 -19.16 7.22
C SER A 32 8.70 -20.06 7.15
N VAL A 33 7.81 -20.03 8.16
CA VAL A 33 6.57 -20.83 8.15
C VAL A 33 5.39 -19.94 7.72
N PRO A 34 4.68 -20.27 6.63
CA PRO A 34 3.53 -19.49 6.20
C PRO A 34 2.43 -19.54 7.26
N VAL A 35 1.88 -18.37 7.63
CA VAL A 35 0.72 -18.29 8.52
C VAL A 35 -0.44 -19.04 7.85
N PRO A 36 -1.06 -20.03 8.51
CA PRO A 36 -2.15 -20.82 7.94
C PRO A 36 -3.42 -19.98 7.86
N MET A 37 -3.48 -19.08 6.89
CA MET A 37 -4.60 -18.17 6.65
C MET A 37 -5.11 -18.34 5.23
N SER A 38 -6.43 -18.35 5.07
CA SER A 38 -7.05 -18.48 3.75
C SER A 38 -6.83 -17.22 2.90
N VAL A 39 -6.51 -17.41 1.62
CA VAL A 39 -6.33 -16.32 0.63
C VAL A 39 -7.60 -15.46 0.47
N TRP A 40 -8.78 -16.02 0.80
CA TRP A 40 -10.05 -15.31 0.78
C TRP A 40 -10.10 -14.06 1.66
N TRP A 41 -9.24 -13.94 2.68
CA TRP A 41 -9.13 -12.73 3.52
C TRP A 41 -8.52 -11.54 2.78
N LEU A 42 -7.79 -11.75 1.68
CA LEU A 42 -7.26 -10.66 0.86
C LEU A 42 -8.31 -10.08 -0.11
N VAL A 43 -9.37 -10.82 -0.42
CA VAL A 43 -10.41 -10.37 -1.36
C VAL A 43 -11.05 -9.04 -0.95
N PRO A 44 -11.54 -8.85 0.29
CA PRO A 44 -12.20 -7.60 0.67
C PRO A 44 -11.27 -6.38 0.63
N GLN A 45 -10.01 -6.52 1.03
CA GLN A 45 -9.04 -5.41 0.97
C GLN A 45 -8.72 -5.01 -0.47
N PHE A 46 -8.59 -5.96 -1.40
CA PHE A 46 -8.29 -5.66 -2.80
C PHE A 46 -9.47 -4.99 -3.52
N ILE A 47 -10.70 -5.41 -3.22
CA ILE A 47 -11.91 -4.78 -3.78
C ILE A 47 -12.00 -3.32 -3.34
N ILE A 48 -11.87 -3.05 -2.05
CA ILE A 48 -11.98 -1.69 -1.50
C ILE A 48 -10.84 -0.80 -2.00
N PHE A 49 -9.61 -1.31 -2.04
CA PHE A 49 -8.47 -0.58 -2.59
C PHE A 49 -8.66 -0.25 -4.08
N GLY A 50 -9.17 -1.20 -4.86
CA GLY A 50 -9.49 -0.99 -6.28
C GLY A 50 -10.55 0.10 -6.47
N LEU A 51 -11.64 0.04 -5.69
CA LEU A 51 -12.70 1.05 -5.74
C LEU A 51 -12.17 2.44 -5.35
N ASP A 52 -11.42 2.56 -4.26
CA ASP A 52 -10.81 3.84 -3.84
C ASP A 52 -9.94 4.44 -4.96
N ARG A 53 -9.14 3.62 -5.64
CA ARG A 53 -8.32 4.07 -6.77
C ARG A 53 -9.16 4.55 -7.96
N VAL A 54 -10.18 3.78 -8.37
CA VAL A 54 -11.02 4.12 -9.52
C VAL A 54 -11.79 5.41 -9.24
N PHE A 55 -12.41 5.52 -8.07
CA PHE A 55 -13.14 6.73 -7.68
C PHE A 55 -12.21 7.95 -7.50
N ALA A 56 -11.01 7.77 -6.96
CA ALA A 56 -10.04 8.85 -6.84
C ALA A 56 -9.62 9.39 -8.21
N ILE A 57 -9.41 8.51 -9.20
CA ILE A 57 -9.02 8.90 -10.55
C ILE A 57 -10.18 9.56 -11.29
N ILE A 58 -11.35 8.94 -11.32
CA ILE A 58 -12.52 9.47 -12.01
C ILE A 58 -12.98 10.78 -11.37
N GLY A 59 -13.03 10.85 -10.04
CA GLY A 59 -13.43 12.04 -9.31
C GLY A 59 -12.45 13.20 -9.49
N MET A 60 -11.14 12.95 -9.49
CA MET A 60 -10.16 13.98 -9.84
C MET A 60 -10.31 14.42 -11.30
N GLN A 61 -10.53 13.48 -12.22
CA GLN A 61 -10.67 13.78 -13.63
C GLN A 61 -11.90 14.66 -13.90
N GLU A 62 -13.09 14.28 -13.43
CA GLU A 62 -14.32 15.10 -13.56
C GLU A 62 -14.14 16.49 -12.95
N PHE A 63 -13.60 16.58 -11.72
CA PHE A 63 -13.34 17.86 -11.08
C PHE A 63 -12.41 18.76 -11.91
N PHE A 64 -11.34 18.21 -12.46
CA PHE A 64 -10.43 18.98 -13.32
C PHE A 64 -11.08 19.35 -14.66
N TYR A 65 -11.95 18.50 -15.22
CA TYR A 65 -12.66 18.81 -16.45
C TYR A 65 -13.67 19.96 -16.28
N ASP A 66 -14.35 20.02 -15.13
CA ASP A 66 -15.33 21.06 -14.82
C ASP A 66 -14.70 22.38 -14.37
N GLN A 67 -13.59 22.33 -13.62
CA GLN A 67 -13.02 23.52 -12.98
C GLN A 67 -11.90 24.20 -13.77
N VAL A 68 -11.33 23.54 -14.79
CA VAL A 68 -10.20 24.07 -15.56
C VAL A 68 -10.66 24.67 -16.89
N PRO A 69 -10.20 25.89 -17.24
CA PRO A 69 -10.49 26.50 -18.55
C PRO A 69 -10.08 25.56 -19.69
N PRO A 70 -10.79 25.57 -20.84
CA PRO A 70 -10.51 24.67 -21.97
C PRO A 70 -9.04 24.67 -22.41
N GLU A 71 -8.37 25.83 -22.32
CA GLU A 71 -6.99 26.04 -22.75
C GLU A 71 -5.96 25.38 -21.82
N LEU A 72 -6.32 25.10 -20.56
CA LEU A 72 -5.42 24.54 -19.54
C LEU A 72 -5.67 23.05 -19.24
N ARG A 73 -6.60 22.40 -19.94
CA ARG A 73 -6.93 20.98 -19.73
C ARG A 73 -5.72 20.05 -19.91
N SER A 74 -4.85 20.33 -20.89
CA SER A 74 -3.63 19.54 -21.11
C SER A 74 -2.64 19.64 -19.94
N VAL A 75 -2.53 20.82 -19.33
CA VAL A 75 -1.69 21.06 -18.14
C VAL A 75 -2.25 20.32 -16.92
N GLY A 76 -3.58 20.28 -16.76
CA GLY A 76 -4.23 19.49 -15.71
C GLY A 76 -3.92 18.00 -15.79
N VAL A 77 -3.99 17.41 -16.99
CA VAL A 77 -3.62 16.00 -17.22
C VAL A 77 -2.13 15.76 -16.96
N ALA A 78 -1.26 16.67 -17.41
CA ALA A 78 0.19 16.56 -17.19
C ALA A 78 0.55 16.62 -15.69
N LEU A 79 -0.10 17.50 -14.93
CA LEU A 79 0.07 17.59 -13.48
C LEU A 79 -0.42 16.32 -12.77
N TYR A 80 -1.59 15.79 -13.15
CA TYR A 80 -2.11 14.53 -12.61
C TYR A 80 -1.12 13.37 -12.82
N LEU A 81 -0.61 13.20 -14.05
CA LEU A 81 0.39 12.17 -14.36
C LEU A 81 1.68 12.38 -13.56
N SER A 82 2.09 13.65 -13.38
CA SER A 82 3.27 13.99 -12.58
C SER A 82 3.10 13.60 -11.11
N VAL A 83 1.92 13.84 -10.51
CA VAL A 83 1.61 13.43 -9.13
C VAL A 83 1.70 11.92 -8.97
N LEU A 84 1.17 11.15 -9.93
CA LEU A 84 1.31 9.69 -9.92
C LEU A 84 2.78 9.23 -10.02
N GLY A 85 3.56 9.88 -10.88
CA GLY A 85 4.99 9.61 -11.04
C GLY A 85 5.76 9.88 -9.75
N VAL A 86 5.58 11.07 -9.16
CA VAL A 86 6.21 11.47 -7.89
C VAL A 86 5.80 10.51 -6.77
N GLY A 87 4.52 10.14 -6.67
CA GLY A 87 4.05 9.16 -5.68
C GLY A 87 4.74 7.80 -5.81
N SER A 88 5.00 7.35 -7.05
CA SER A 88 5.68 6.08 -7.32
C SER A 88 7.17 6.13 -6.93
N TYR A 89 7.84 7.24 -7.21
CA TYR A 89 9.22 7.46 -6.75
C TYR A 89 9.32 7.48 -5.22
N LEU A 90 8.39 8.19 -4.57
CA LEU A 90 8.37 8.26 -3.11
C LEU A 90 8.13 6.89 -2.47
N SER A 91 7.19 6.11 -3.00
CA SER A 91 6.93 4.74 -2.54
C SER A 91 8.15 3.82 -2.68
N SER A 92 8.87 3.95 -3.80
CA SER A 92 10.08 3.18 -4.06
C SER A 92 11.21 3.59 -3.11
N PHE A 93 11.37 4.89 -2.88
CA PHE A 93 12.35 5.44 -1.95
C PHE A 93 12.09 4.96 -0.51
N LEU A 94 10.84 5.02 -0.04
CA LEU A 94 10.47 4.53 1.29
C LEU A 94 10.74 3.02 1.43
N SER A 95 10.39 2.24 0.40
CA SER A 95 10.66 0.80 0.38
C SER A 95 12.16 0.50 0.43
N LEU A 96 12.99 1.29 -0.26
CA LEU A 96 14.43 1.16 -0.24
C LEU A 96 15.00 1.48 1.16
N LEU A 97 14.51 2.53 1.81
CA LEU A 97 14.92 2.89 3.16
C LEU A 97 14.59 1.78 4.16
N LEU A 98 13.36 1.25 4.11
CA LEU A 98 12.94 0.13 4.95
C LEU A 98 13.81 -1.11 4.71
N ARG A 99 14.07 -1.47 3.46
CA ARG A 99 14.96 -2.59 3.12
C ARG A 99 16.37 -2.37 3.66
N LYS A 100 16.91 -1.16 3.54
CA LYS A 100 18.24 -0.83 4.06
C LYS A 100 18.31 -0.97 5.59
N GLN A 101 17.28 -0.54 6.31
CA GLN A 101 17.20 -0.72 7.77
C GLN A 101 17.14 -2.21 8.13
N LEU A 102 16.28 -2.99 7.45
CA LEU A 102 16.16 -4.43 7.69
C LEU A 102 17.48 -5.18 7.42
N VAL A 103 18.19 -4.84 6.34
CA VAL A 103 19.49 -5.44 6.02
C VAL A 103 20.56 -5.06 7.07
N GLY A 104 20.60 -3.80 7.50
CA GLY A 104 21.53 -3.37 8.55
C GLY A 104 21.28 -4.06 9.91
N MET A 105 20.01 -4.34 10.24
CA MET A 105 19.64 -5.14 11.42
C MET A 105 20.06 -6.61 11.27
N ALA A 106 19.96 -7.19 10.07
CA ALA A 106 20.40 -8.56 9.80
C ALA A 106 21.93 -8.72 9.88
N GLU A 107 22.69 -7.73 9.40
CA GLU A 107 24.16 -7.71 9.51
C GLU A 107 24.64 -7.57 10.96
N THR A 108 23.98 -6.74 11.77
CA THR A 108 24.30 -6.57 13.20
C THR A 108 23.90 -7.77 14.06
N ALA A 109 22.89 -8.54 13.65
CA ALA A 109 22.45 -9.76 14.33
C ALA A 109 23.28 -11.02 13.98
N GLY A 110 24.31 -10.90 13.12
CA GLY A 110 25.24 -12.00 12.83
C GLY A 110 24.64 -13.19 12.05
N PHE A 111 23.51 -13.01 11.36
CA PHE A 111 22.77 -14.13 10.76
C PHE A 111 23.13 -14.45 9.30
N LEU A 112 24.27 -13.99 8.77
CA LEU A 112 24.67 -14.27 7.38
C LEU A 112 26.13 -14.72 7.17
N ILE A 113 26.78 -15.27 8.20
CA ILE A 113 28.00 -16.08 8.01
C ILE A 113 27.95 -17.32 8.95
N THR A 114 27.08 -18.28 8.65
CA THR A 114 27.23 -19.74 8.88
C THR A 114 26.10 -20.42 8.11
#